data_AF-A0A059X047-F1
#
_entry.id   AF-A0A059X047-F1
#
_cell.length_a   1.000
_cell.length_b   1.000
_cell.length_c   1.000
_cell.angle_alpha   90.00
_cell.angle_beta   90.00
_cell.angle_gamma   90.00
#
_symmetry.space_group_name_H-M   'P 1'
#
loop_
_entity.id
_entity.type
_entity.pdbx_description
1 polymer ?
#
loop_
_entity_poly.entity_id
_entity_poly.type
_entity_poly.pdbx_seq_one_letter_code
_entity_poly.pdbx_strand_id
1 'polypeptide(L)'
;IDNEKYEVVPIGITKTGQWALVPGPQNLIDTEQPKPLEVNDDNDKPGVLVRGQAATLTEAVDPLKVLSSVDVVFPVLHGPYGEDGTIQGMLKVANIPFVGPSVLGSAVAMDKDVMKRLFKASGVPTPKLLVFHKADEDSIQFSKISAELGTLVFVKPANLGSSVGVSKVTNEEQLKRAVDEAFKYDTKILIEEGIDGREIECSVLGNENPIASVPGEIVVHADFYSYDAKYLNETSSSLIIPAELSP
;
A
#
# COMPACT_ATOMS: atom_id res chain seq x y z
N ILE A 1 -19.85 10.92 0.48
CA ILE A 1 -19.39 12.29 0.18
C ILE A 1 -20.58 13.21 0.37
N ASP A 2 -20.38 14.34 1.04
CA ASP A 2 -21.43 15.35 1.24
C ASP A 2 -21.67 16.09 -0.09
N ASN A 3 -22.69 15.66 -0.84
CA ASN A 3 -22.96 16.14 -2.19
C ASN A 3 -23.51 17.57 -2.23
N GLU A 4 -23.86 18.16 -1.07
CA GLU A 4 -24.20 19.58 -0.99
C GLU A 4 -22.96 20.48 -1.00
N LYS A 5 -21.79 19.92 -0.66
CA LYS A 5 -20.53 20.66 -0.53
C LYS A 5 -19.51 20.34 -1.61
N TYR A 6 -19.53 19.13 -2.15
CA TYR A 6 -18.50 18.64 -3.07
C TYR A 6 -19.12 18.07 -4.33
N GLU A 7 -18.56 18.45 -5.48
CA GLU A 7 -18.74 17.77 -6.75
C GLU A 7 -17.58 16.79 -6.96
N VAL A 8 -17.90 15.54 -7.32
CA VAL A 8 -16.89 14.48 -7.49
C VAL A 8 -16.57 14.31 -8.96
N VAL A 9 -15.30 14.54 -9.31
CA VAL A 9 -14.75 14.28 -10.63
C VAL A 9 -13.79 13.09 -10.54
N PRO A 10 -14.22 11.88 -10.92
CA PRO A 10 -13.38 10.72 -10.74
C PRO A 10 -12.42 10.55 -11.94
N ILE A 11 -11.16 10.30 -11.61
CA ILE A 11 -10.05 10.13 -12.58
C ILE A 11 -9.42 8.76 -12.29
N GLY A 12 -9.35 7.91 -13.31
CA GLY A 12 -8.73 6.60 -13.25
C GLY A 12 -7.35 6.60 -13.90
N ILE A 13 -6.47 5.73 -13.41
CA ILE A 13 -5.15 5.47 -14.00
C ILE A 13 -5.06 3.98 -14.33
N THR A 14 -4.69 3.64 -15.56
CA THR A 14 -4.55 2.25 -16.02
C THR A 14 -3.28 1.60 -15.49
N LYS A 15 -3.16 0.28 -15.67
CA LYS A 15 -1.93 -0.46 -15.31
C LYS A 15 -0.71 -0.02 -16.12
N THR A 16 -0.91 0.54 -17.32
CA THR A 16 0.18 1.16 -18.10
C THR A 16 0.42 2.63 -17.75
N GLY A 17 -0.33 3.19 -16.79
CA GLY A 17 -0.17 4.56 -16.32
C GLY A 17 -0.93 5.61 -17.14
N GLN A 18 -1.86 5.20 -18.01
CA GLN A 18 -2.68 6.14 -18.78
C GLN A 18 -3.83 6.69 -17.92
N TRP A 19 -4.11 7.99 -18.07
CA TRP A 19 -5.13 8.69 -17.29
C TRP A 19 -6.42 8.81 -18.09
N ALA A 20 -7.57 8.61 -17.43
CA ALA A 20 -8.89 8.75 -18.06
C ALA A 20 -9.92 9.29 -17.07
N LEU A 21 -10.86 10.09 -17.57
CA LEU A 21 -12.08 10.42 -16.82
C LEU A 21 -12.97 9.18 -16.76
N VAL A 22 -13.56 8.94 -15.60
CA VAL A 22 -14.43 7.78 -15.37
C VAL A 22 -15.85 8.27 -15.10
N PRO A 23 -16.89 7.47 -15.39
CA PRO A 23 -18.26 7.82 -14.99
C PRO A 23 -18.36 8.02 -13.47
N GLY A 24 -19.21 8.98 -13.05
CA GLY A 24 -19.42 9.33 -11.64
C GLY A 24 -19.80 8.15 -10.72
N PRO A 25 -19.59 8.29 -9.39
CA PRO A 25 -19.80 7.22 -8.40
C PRO A 25 -21.22 6.63 -8.35
N GLN A 26 -22.22 7.36 -8.86
CA GLN A 26 -23.61 6.89 -8.98
C GLN A 26 -23.72 5.60 -9.81
N ASN A 27 -22.78 5.34 -10.72
CA ASN A 27 -22.73 4.11 -11.53
C ASN A 27 -21.72 3.06 -11.01
N LEU A 28 -21.00 3.37 -9.92
CA LEU A 28 -19.89 2.55 -9.41
C LEU A 28 -20.16 1.93 -8.04
N ILE A 29 -20.97 2.58 -7.20
CA ILE A 29 -21.14 2.22 -5.78
C ILE A 29 -22.40 1.36 -5.53
N ASP A 30 -23.35 1.32 -6.47
CA ASP A 30 -24.68 0.75 -6.24
C ASP A 30 -24.86 -0.68 -6.78
N THR A 31 -23.99 -1.61 -6.36
CA THR A 31 -24.23 -3.04 -6.59
C THR A 31 -23.84 -3.86 -5.37
N GLU A 32 -24.73 -4.76 -4.93
CA GLU A 32 -24.54 -5.75 -3.83
C GLU A 32 -23.27 -6.62 -3.94
N GLN A 33 -22.55 -6.53 -5.07
CA GLN A 33 -21.23 -7.10 -5.29
C GLN A 33 -20.33 -6.06 -5.98
N PRO A 34 -19.50 -5.30 -5.24
CA PRO A 34 -18.55 -4.38 -5.85
C PRO A 34 -17.57 -5.17 -6.73
N LYS A 35 -17.52 -4.86 -8.03
CA LYS A 35 -16.52 -5.39 -8.96
C LYS A 35 -15.43 -4.33 -9.15
N PRO A 36 -14.14 -4.71 -9.24
CA PRO A 36 -13.05 -3.77 -9.49
C PRO A 36 -13.30 -2.95 -10.76
N LEU A 37 -12.97 -1.66 -10.70
CA LEU A 37 -12.91 -0.80 -11.88
C LEU A 37 -11.75 -1.30 -12.77
N GLU A 38 -12.05 -1.84 -13.94
CA GLU A 38 -11.02 -2.19 -14.92
C GLU A 38 -10.92 -1.09 -15.98
N VAL A 39 -9.74 -0.45 -16.07
CA VAL A 39 -9.39 0.45 -17.16
C VAL A 39 -8.56 -0.34 -18.16
N ASN A 40 -9.12 -0.62 -19.34
CA ASN A 40 -8.50 -1.41 -20.40
C ASN A 40 -7.49 -0.58 -21.19
N ASP A 41 -6.32 -1.16 -21.44
CA ASP A 41 -5.28 -0.63 -22.32
C ASP A 41 -5.54 -1.12 -23.76
N ASP A 42 -6.32 -0.38 -24.55
CA ASP A 42 -6.32 -0.58 -26.01
C ASP A 42 -5.26 0.33 -26.64
N ASN A 43 -4.30 -0.29 -27.32
CA ASN A 43 -2.97 0.20 -27.72
C ASN A 43 -2.88 1.45 -28.64
N ASP A 44 -3.93 2.27 -28.76
CA ASP A 44 -3.86 3.53 -29.53
C ASP A 44 -4.82 4.63 -29.02
N LYS A 45 -5.46 4.45 -27.87
CA LYS A 45 -6.33 5.46 -27.23
C LYS A 45 -6.16 5.42 -25.71
N PRO A 46 -6.22 6.57 -25.01
CA PRO A 46 -6.18 6.56 -23.54
C PRO A 46 -7.25 5.62 -22.97
N GLY A 47 -6.81 4.75 -22.07
CA GLY A 47 -7.50 3.52 -21.66
C GLY A 47 -8.98 3.65 -21.30
N VAL A 48 -9.73 2.60 -21.65
CA VAL A 48 -11.20 2.56 -21.63
C VAL A 48 -11.71 1.78 -20.43
N LEU A 49 -12.60 2.37 -19.64
CA LEU A 49 -13.41 1.63 -18.67
C LEU A 49 -14.61 0.96 -19.34
N VAL A 50 -14.71 -0.37 -19.23
CA VAL A 50 -15.88 -1.11 -19.73
C VAL A 50 -16.44 -2.03 -18.65
N ARG A 51 -17.63 -1.72 -18.14
CA ARG A 51 -18.50 -2.70 -17.47
C ARG A 51 -19.70 -3.00 -18.38
N GLY A 52 -19.81 -4.24 -18.85
CA GLY A 52 -21.07 -4.87 -19.31
C GLY A 52 -21.67 -4.45 -20.66
N GLN A 53 -21.53 -3.21 -21.11
CA GLN A 53 -21.89 -2.74 -22.46
C GLN A 53 -21.30 -1.33 -22.61
N ALA A 54 -20.75 -1.03 -23.79
CA ALA A 54 -19.91 0.14 -24.08
C ALA A 54 -20.41 1.45 -23.44
N ALA A 55 -19.84 1.82 -22.28
CA ALA A 55 -19.86 3.20 -21.82
C ALA A 55 -18.88 3.97 -22.69
N THR A 56 -19.40 4.78 -23.61
CA THR A 56 -18.60 5.56 -24.52
C THR A 56 -17.90 6.67 -23.73
N LEU A 57 -16.56 6.71 -23.77
CA LEU A 57 -15.81 7.91 -23.39
C LEU A 57 -16.39 9.08 -24.20
N THR A 58 -16.80 10.15 -23.54
CA THR A 58 -17.10 11.39 -24.26
C THR A 58 -15.75 12.00 -24.67
N GLU A 59 -15.54 12.16 -25.98
CA GLU A 59 -14.30 12.72 -26.50
C GLU A 59 -14.05 14.15 -25.98
N ALA A 60 -12.75 14.49 -25.86
CA ALA A 60 -12.14 15.83 -25.91
C ALA A 60 -11.78 16.58 -24.62
N VAL A 61 -11.72 15.95 -23.45
CA VAL A 61 -11.19 16.61 -22.24
C VAL A 61 -9.92 15.93 -21.73
N ASP A 62 -8.80 16.66 -21.77
CA ASP A 62 -7.52 16.24 -21.21
C ASP A 62 -7.65 16.08 -19.67
N PRO A 63 -7.45 14.87 -19.12
CA PRO A 63 -7.52 14.62 -17.68
C PRO A 63 -6.59 15.52 -16.87
N LEU A 64 -5.42 15.92 -17.42
CA LEU A 64 -4.49 16.82 -16.75
C LEU A 64 -5.03 18.24 -16.68
N LYS A 65 -5.76 18.68 -17.70
CA LYS A 65 -6.47 19.97 -17.69
C LYS A 65 -7.60 19.97 -16.67
N VAL A 66 -8.31 18.85 -16.53
CA VAL A 66 -9.34 18.69 -15.48
C VAL A 66 -8.71 18.69 -14.11
N LEU A 67 -7.59 17.99 -13.93
CA LEU A 67 -6.85 17.95 -12.68
C LEU A 67 -6.41 19.37 -12.26
N SER A 68 -6.03 20.23 -13.22
CA SER A 68 -5.71 21.63 -12.92
C SER A 68 -6.91 22.51 -12.55
N SER A 69 -8.14 22.04 -12.78
CA SER A 69 -9.38 22.77 -12.48
C SER A 69 -10.06 22.32 -11.19
N VAL A 70 -9.60 21.25 -10.54
CA VAL A 70 -10.20 20.80 -9.27
C VAL A 70 -9.66 21.59 -8.08
N ASP A 71 -10.51 21.81 -7.09
CA ASP A 71 -10.14 22.52 -5.86
C ASP A 71 -9.29 21.66 -4.92
N VAL A 72 -9.48 20.35 -4.94
CA VAL A 72 -8.75 19.39 -4.11
C VAL A 72 -8.75 18.01 -4.77
N VAL A 73 -7.63 17.31 -4.66
CA VAL A 73 -7.49 15.91 -5.09
C VAL A 73 -7.55 14.99 -3.89
N PHE A 74 -8.34 13.93 -3.97
CA PHE A 74 -8.35 12.83 -2.99
C PHE A 74 -7.70 11.60 -3.65
N PRO A 75 -6.38 11.39 -3.50
CA PRO A 75 -5.70 10.25 -4.10
C PRO A 75 -6.09 8.96 -3.35
N VAL A 76 -6.62 7.98 -4.09
CA VAL A 76 -6.95 6.64 -3.59
C VAL A 76 -6.22 5.59 -4.46
N LEU A 77 -4.94 5.83 -4.70
CA LEU A 77 -4.06 4.99 -5.50
C LEU A 77 -3.21 4.15 -4.55
N HIS A 78 -3.24 2.84 -4.72
CA HIS A 78 -2.47 1.92 -3.89
C HIS A 78 -1.13 1.55 -4.52
N GLY A 79 -0.13 1.33 -3.67
CA GLY A 79 1.19 0.85 -4.03
C GLY A 79 2.11 1.92 -4.64
N PRO A 80 3.11 1.51 -5.44
CA PRO A 80 4.03 2.42 -6.11
C PRO A 80 3.30 3.52 -6.88
N TYR A 81 3.92 4.69 -6.95
CA TYR A 81 3.40 5.95 -7.50
C TYR A 81 2.24 6.60 -6.73
N GLY A 82 1.40 5.82 -6.06
CA GLY A 82 0.27 6.32 -5.25
C GLY A 82 0.66 6.66 -3.81
N GLU A 83 1.47 5.80 -3.19
CA GLU A 83 1.81 5.87 -1.76
C GLU A 83 3.26 6.33 -1.49
N ASP A 84 4.11 6.37 -2.52
CA ASP A 84 5.56 6.59 -2.42
C ASP A 84 6.01 8.07 -2.54
N GLY A 85 5.08 9.00 -2.68
CA GLY A 85 5.36 10.43 -2.84
C GLY A 85 5.35 10.92 -4.28
N THR A 86 5.29 10.04 -5.28
CA THR A 86 5.32 10.42 -6.70
C THR A 86 4.13 11.29 -7.08
N ILE A 87 2.90 10.81 -6.83
CA ILE A 87 1.69 11.57 -7.16
C ILE A 87 1.59 12.84 -6.32
N GLN A 88 1.98 12.78 -5.04
CA GLN A 88 2.02 13.94 -4.15
C GLN A 88 2.98 15.01 -4.69
N GLY A 89 4.13 14.60 -5.23
CA GLY A 89 5.10 15.50 -5.85
C GLY A 89 4.55 16.20 -7.09
N MET A 90 3.88 15.43 -7.96
CA MET A 90 3.22 15.97 -9.15
C MET A 90 2.16 17.02 -8.79
N LEU A 91 1.26 16.69 -7.84
CA LEU A 91 0.22 17.59 -7.37
C LEU A 91 0.80 18.87 -6.74
N LYS A 92 1.92 18.73 -6.03
CA LYS A 92 2.63 19.87 -5.42
C LYS A 92 3.25 20.80 -6.47
N VAL A 93 3.83 20.27 -7.55
CA VAL A 93 4.34 21.09 -8.68
C VAL A 93 3.19 21.81 -9.38
N ALA A 94 2.05 21.14 -9.53
CA ALA A 94 0.85 21.71 -10.14
C ALA A 94 0.12 22.71 -9.22
N ASN A 95 0.60 22.91 -7.98
CA ASN A 95 -0.05 23.75 -6.96
C ASN A 95 -1.51 23.34 -6.67
N ILE A 96 -1.78 22.04 -6.66
CA ILE A 96 -3.10 21.48 -6.40
C ILE A 96 -3.15 20.96 -4.96
N PRO A 97 -4.09 21.43 -4.11
CA PRO A 97 -4.32 20.86 -2.79
C PRO A 97 -4.69 19.37 -2.89
N PHE A 98 -4.21 18.56 -1.95
CA PHE A 98 -4.55 17.14 -1.93
C PHE A 98 -4.69 16.57 -0.52
N VAL A 99 -5.50 15.52 -0.40
CA VAL A 99 -5.71 14.77 0.85
C VAL A 99 -4.57 13.78 1.06
N GLY A 100 -4.14 13.62 2.32
CA GLY A 100 -3.16 12.61 2.72
C GLY A 100 -1.79 13.18 3.08
N PRO A 101 -0.78 12.31 3.25
CA PRO A 101 0.56 12.72 3.67
C PRO A 101 1.29 13.55 2.62
N SER A 102 2.21 14.40 3.07
CA SER A 102 3.12 15.13 2.17
C SER A 102 4.06 14.18 1.41
N VAL A 103 4.73 14.70 0.36
CA VAL A 103 5.75 13.97 -0.42
C VAL A 103 6.75 13.22 0.46
N LEU A 104 7.31 13.89 1.47
CA LEU A 104 8.29 13.27 2.37
C LEU A 104 7.63 12.21 3.26
N GLY A 105 6.43 12.50 3.78
CA GLY A 105 5.68 11.56 4.62
C GLY A 105 5.38 10.26 3.88
N SER A 106 4.89 10.38 2.64
CA SER A 106 4.66 9.25 1.73
C SER A 106 5.93 8.45 1.47
N ALA A 107 7.00 9.10 1.00
CA ALA A 107 8.25 8.43 0.65
C ALA A 107 8.89 7.70 1.84
N VAL A 108 8.89 8.34 3.01
CA VAL A 108 9.41 7.74 4.25
C VAL A 108 8.57 6.56 4.69
N ALA A 109 7.24 6.66 4.65
CA ALA A 109 6.35 5.59 5.11
C ALA A 109 6.38 4.37 4.18
N MET A 110 6.62 4.58 2.87
CA MET A 110 6.68 3.51 1.89
C MET A 110 7.97 2.67 2.00
N ASP A 111 9.11 3.32 2.27
CA ASP A 111 10.39 2.64 2.46
C ASP A 111 10.55 2.11 3.90
N LYS A 112 10.32 0.80 4.08
CA LYS A 112 10.35 0.17 5.41
C LYS A 112 11.67 0.35 6.16
N ASP A 113 12.80 0.40 5.45
CA ASP A 113 14.09 0.60 6.08
C ASP A 113 14.22 2.04 6.61
N VAL A 114 13.90 3.03 5.77
CA VAL A 114 13.94 4.45 6.18
C VAL A 114 12.97 4.71 7.33
N MET A 115 11.73 4.22 7.21
CA MET A 115 10.71 4.31 8.27
C MET A 115 11.25 3.75 9.60
N LYS A 116 11.78 2.52 9.59
CA LYS A 116 12.24 1.85 10.82
C LYS A 116 13.48 2.50 11.43
N ARG A 117 14.37 3.08 10.62
CA ARG A 117 15.47 3.89 11.13
C ARG A 117 14.98 5.12 11.88
N LEU A 118 13.95 5.81 11.36
CA LEU A 118 13.36 6.97 12.02
C LEU A 118 12.57 6.60 13.28
N PHE A 119 11.82 5.49 13.26
CA PHE A 119 11.17 4.94 14.44
C PHE A 119 12.17 4.63 15.54
N LYS A 120 13.25 3.89 15.21
CA LYS A 120 14.32 3.57 16.16
C LYS A 120 14.99 4.83 16.72
N ALA A 121 15.29 5.81 15.87
CA ALA A 121 15.87 7.09 16.31
C ALA A 121 14.92 7.88 17.24
N SER A 122 13.61 7.68 17.10
CA SER A 122 12.57 8.32 17.91
C SER A 122 12.15 7.49 19.13
N GLY A 123 12.80 6.33 19.37
CA GLY A 123 12.46 5.43 20.48
C GLY A 123 11.20 4.60 20.28
N VAL A 124 10.63 4.57 19.07
CA VAL A 124 9.51 3.68 18.72
C VAL A 124 10.07 2.27 18.48
N PRO A 125 9.61 1.24 19.23
CA PRO A 125 10.09 -0.12 19.05
C PRO A 125 9.78 -0.67 17.66
N THR A 126 10.76 -1.34 17.06
CA THR A 126 10.60 -2.09 15.81
C THR A 126 11.28 -3.45 15.96
N PRO A 127 10.84 -4.49 15.24
CA PRO A 127 11.58 -5.75 15.17
C PRO A 127 13.04 -5.48 14.77
N LYS A 128 13.98 -6.28 15.31
CA LYS A 128 15.34 -6.30 14.79
C LYS A 128 15.31 -6.66 13.31
N LEU A 129 16.16 -5.99 12.54
CA LEU A 129 16.22 -6.17 11.10
C LEU A 129 17.66 -6.12 10.59
N LEU A 130 17.87 -6.78 9.47
CA LEU A 130 19.01 -6.64 8.57
C LEU A 130 18.52 -6.14 7.21
N VAL A 131 19.29 -5.26 6.59
CA VAL A 131 18.97 -4.67 5.29
C VAL A 131 20.02 -5.13 4.29
N PHE A 132 19.58 -5.59 3.12
CA PHE A 132 20.44 -6.03 2.04
C PHE A 132 20.03 -5.37 0.73
N HIS A 133 21.01 -5.01 -0.07
CA HIS A 133 20.81 -4.62 -1.46
C HIS A 133 21.04 -5.82 -2.38
N LYS A 134 20.56 -5.72 -3.63
CA LYS A 134 20.76 -6.77 -4.64
C LYS A 134 22.24 -7.13 -4.83
N ALA A 135 23.14 -6.16 -4.65
CA ALA A 135 24.59 -6.37 -4.72
C ALA A 135 25.14 -7.27 -3.59
N ASP A 136 24.39 -7.40 -2.49
CA ASP A 136 24.79 -8.19 -1.32
C ASP A 136 24.26 -9.63 -1.37
N GLU A 137 23.52 -10.03 -2.41
CA GLU A 137 22.76 -11.28 -2.49
C GLU A 137 23.59 -12.52 -2.14
N ASP A 138 24.81 -12.62 -2.66
CA ASP A 138 25.72 -13.75 -2.40
C ASP A 138 26.22 -13.81 -0.94
N SER A 139 26.10 -12.71 -0.19
CA SER A 139 26.53 -12.62 1.21
C SER A 139 25.45 -13.04 2.21
N ILE A 140 24.20 -13.20 1.74
CA ILE A 140 23.03 -13.52 2.56
C ILE A 140 23.06 -15.01 2.93
N GLN A 141 23.28 -15.30 4.20
CA GLN A 141 23.44 -16.67 4.71
C GLN A 141 22.56 -16.88 5.94
N PHE A 142 21.78 -17.97 5.97
CA PHE A 142 20.85 -18.23 7.07
C PHE A 142 21.55 -18.38 8.42
N SER A 143 22.76 -18.93 8.45
CA SER A 143 23.55 -19.07 9.68
C SER A 143 23.89 -17.71 10.33
N LYS A 144 24.21 -16.69 9.53
CA LYS A 144 24.50 -15.34 10.04
C LYS A 144 23.22 -14.63 10.48
N ILE A 145 22.17 -14.71 9.64
CA ILE A 145 20.87 -14.13 9.94
C ILE A 145 20.29 -14.70 11.23
N SER A 146 20.33 -16.03 11.38
CA SER A 146 19.75 -16.70 12.56
C SER A 146 20.50 -16.43 13.84
N ALA A 147 21.81 -16.17 13.77
CA ALA A 147 22.60 -15.74 14.91
C ALA A 147 22.21 -14.34 15.42
N GLU A 148 21.74 -13.46 14.54
CA GLU A 148 21.38 -12.07 14.89
C GLU A 148 19.88 -11.87 15.17
N LEU A 149 19.02 -12.53 14.39
CA LEU A 149 17.56 -12.33 14.35
C LEU A 149 16.75 -13.54 14.86
N GLY A 150 17.41 -14.67 15.16
CA GLY A 150 16.73 -15.92 15.51
C GLY A 150 16.31 -16.76 14.30
N THR A 151 15.70 -17.92 14.56
CA THR A 151 15.42 -18.93 13.53
C THR A 151 14.16 -18.68 12.73
N LEU A 152 13.22 -17.89 13.25
CA LEU A 152 12.03 -17.44 12.54
C LEU A 152 12.25 -16.02 12.07
N VAL A 153 12.30 -15.82 10.75
CA VAL A 153 12.47 -14.49 10.15
C VAL A 153 11.48 -14.24 9.02
N PHE A 154 11.27 -12.98 8.70
CA PHE A 154 10.46 -12.55 7.56
C PHE A 154 11.30 -11.76 6.57
N VAL A 155 11.30 -12.18 5.30
CA VAL A 155 11.96 -11.48 4.19
C VAL A 155 10.93 -10.63 3.46
N LYS A 156 11.24 -9.36 3.18
CA LYS A 156 10.29 -8.37 2.63
C LYS A 156 10.98 -7.41 1.66
N PRO A 157 10.37 -7.02 0.52
CA PRO A 157 10.81 -5.87 -0.25
C PRO A 157 10.65 -4.57 0.56
N ALA A 158 11.57 -3.62 0.38
CA ALA A 158 11.53 -2.37 1.14
C ALA A 158 10.30 -1.52 0.79
N ASN A 159 9.97 -1.39 -0.51
CA ASN A 159 9.02 -0.40 -1.03
C ASN A 159 7.69 -1.01 -1.57
N LEU A 160 7.16 -2.08 -0.98
CA LEU A 160 5.85 -2.64 -1.35
C LEU A 160 4.89 -2.88 -0.18
N GLY A 161 3.59 -2.74 -0.43
CA GLY A 161 2.51 -3.05 0.51
C GLY A 161 1.90 -4.45 0.35
N SER A 162 0.78 -4.66 1.05
CA SER A 162 -0.15 -5.80 0.86
C SER A 162 0.47 -7.20 0.96
N SER A 163 1.57 -7.38 1.69
CA SER A 163 2.26 -8.67 1.83
C SER A 163 2.80 -9.25 0.51
N VAL A 164 2.89 -8.46 -0.56
CA VAL A 164 3.49 -8.88 -1.84
C VAL A 164 5.01 -9.04 -1.67
N GLY A 165 5.54 -10.19 -2.10
CA GLY A 165 6.95 -10.53 -1.93
C GLY A 165 7.39 -10.82 -0.49
N VAL A 166 6.45 -10.88 0.47
CA VAL A 166 6.74 -11.19 1.88
C VAL A 166 6.76 -12.69 2.11
N SER A 167 7.82 -13.20 2.73
CA SER A 167 8.00 -14.64 2.99
C SER A 167 8.38 -14.91 4.45
N LYS A 168 7.69 -15.88 5.07
CA LYS A 168 8.07 -16.48 6.37
C LYS A 168 9.16 -17.54 6.13
N VAL A 169 10.27 -17.45 6.87
CA VAL A 169 11.46 -18.27 6.67
C VAL A 169 11.91 -18.88 8.00
N THR A 170 12.16 -20.18 7.97
CA THR A 170 12.61 -20.98 9.13
C THR A 170 13.85 -21.83 8.85
N ASN A 171 14.35 -21.83 7.61
CA ASN A 171 15.53 -22.58 7.19
C ASN A 171 16.19 -21.97 5.93
N GLU A 172 17.39 -22.47 5.60
CA GLU A 172 18.22 -21.99 4.48
C GLU A 172 17.52 -22.10 3.10
N GLU A 173 16.85 -23.22 2.82
CA GLU A 173 16.18 -23.41 1.52
C GLU A 173 15.00 -22.45 1.32
N GLN A 174 14.29 -22.13 2.41
CA GLN A 174 13.25 -21.10 2.41
C GLN A 174 13.86 -19.71 2.25
N LEU A 175 15.00 -19.43 2.92
CA LEU A 175 15.68 -18.14 2.82
C LEU A 175 16.06 -17.83 1.37
N LYS A 176 16.72 -18.79 0.69
CA LYS A 176 17.14 -18.58 -0.70
C LYS A 176 15.95 -18.20 -1.60
N ARG A 177 14.85 -18.96 -1.52
CA ARG A 177 13.64 -18.69 -2.31
C ARG A 177 13.00 -17.35 -1.96
N ALA A 178 12.98 -17.00 -0.68
CA ALA A 178 12.41 -15.75 -0.20
C ALA A 178 13.20 -14.53 -0.66
N VAL A 179 14.53 -14.62 -0.66
CA VAL A 179 15.45 -13.59 -1.17
C VAL A 179 15.29 -13.43 -2.68
N ASP A 180 15.31 -14.54 -3.43
CA ASP A 180 15.10 -14.55 -4.88
C ASP A 180 13.75 -13.89 -5.24
N GLU A 181 12.68 -14.18 -4.48
CA GLU A 181 11.35 -13.61 -4.68
C GLU A 181 11.29 -12.13 -4.33
N ALA A 182 11.80 -11.72 -3.16
CA ALA A 182 11.75 -10.34 -2.72
C ALA A 182 12.51 -9.40 -3.68
N PHE A 183 13.64 -9.85 -4.22
CA PHE A 183 14.43 -9.09 -5.19
C PHE A 183 13.79 -8.97 -6.58
N LYS A 184 12.68 -9.67 -6.88
CA LYS A 184 11.89 -9.41 -8.09
C LYS A 184 11.13 -8.08 -8.01
N TYR A 185 10.88 -7.61 -6.80
CA TYR A 185 10.02 -6.46 -6.55
C TYR A 185 10.78 -5.20 -6.14
N ASP A 186 11.97 -5.34 -5.56
CA ASP A 186 12.77 -4.22 -5.11
C ASP A 186 14.26 -4.58 -5.17
N THR A 187 15.13 -3.58 -5.28
CA THR A 187 16.59 -3.75 -5.20
C THR A 187 17.11 -3.69 -3.76
N LYS A 188 16.23 -3.36 -2.80
CA LYS A 188 16.49 -3.36 -1.36
C LYS A 188 15.46 -4.23 -0.64
N ILE A 189 15.94 -5.12 0.23
CA ILE A 189 15.09 -6.00 1.03
C ILE A 189 15.43 -5.89 2.51
N LEU A 190 14.47 -6.26 3.34
CA LEU A 190 14.61 -6.38 4.78
C LEU A 190 14.42 -7.84 5.18
N ILE A 191 15.23 -8.28 6.14
CA ILE A 191 15.04 -9.53 6.87
C ILE A 191 14.82 -9.16 8.33
N GLU A 192 13.66 -9.50 8.87
CA GLU A 192 13.23 -9.11 10.22
C GLU A 192 13.05 -10.34 11.12
N GLU A 193 13.33 -10.20 12.41
CA GLU A 193 12.98 -11.23 13.38
C GLU A 193 11.45 -11.47 13.40
N GLY A 194 11.05 -12.72 13.62
CA GLY A 194 9.66 -13.06 13.85
C GLY A 194 9.19 -12.59 15.22
N ILE A 195 8.05 -11.90 15.25
CA ILE A 195 7.40 -11.49 16.49
C ILE A 195 6.21 -12.42 16.74
N ASP A 196 6.20 -13.05 17.92
CA ASP A 196 5.04 -13.77 18.44
C ASP A 196 4.19 -12.78 19.25
N GLY A 197 3.11 -12.29 18.64
CA GLY A 197 2.27 -11.25 19.23
C GLY A 197 0.95 -11.03 18.47
N ARG A 198 0.07 -10.24 19.09
CA ARG A 198 -1.23 -9.82 18.52
C ARG A 198 -1.02 -8.69 17.52
N GLU A 199 -1.79 -8.66 16.44
CA GLU A 199 -1.78 -7.56 15.46
C GLU A 199 -2.82 -6.51 15.84
N ILE A 200 -2.35 -5.32 16.22
CA ILE A 200 -3.19 -4.19 16.64
C ILE A 200 -3.06 -3.05 15.64
N GLU A 201 -4.20 -2.50 15.22
CA GLU A 201 -4.30 -1.37 14.30
C GLU A 201 -4.91 -0.15 14.98
N CYS A 202 -4.43 1.04 14.62
CA CYS A 202 -4.97 2.31 15.11
C CYS A 202 -4.96 3.34 13.98
N SER A 203 -6.09 3.99 13.74
CA SER A 203 -6.18 5.09 12.79
C SER A 203 -5.74 6.39 13.43
N VAL A 204 -5.03 7.21 12.66
CA VAL A 204 -4.62 8.58 13.07
C VAL A 204 -5.09 9.55 11.99
N LEU A 205 -5.73 10.64 12.40
CA LEU A 205 -6.26 11.66 11.50
C LEU A 205 -5.84 13.06 11.96
N GLY A 206 -5.39 13.90 11.03
CA GLY A 206 -5.08 15.31 11.28
C GLY A 206 -3.72 15.73 10.76
N ASN A 207 -3.38 17.00 11.00
CA ASN A 207 -2.12 17.63 10.60
C ASN A 207 -1.25 17.91 11.85
N GLU A 208 -1.20 19.14 12.33
CA GLU A 208 -0.37 19.55 13.48
C GLU A 208 -0.88 18.99 14.81
N ASN A 209 -2.18 18.73 14.91
CA ASN A 209 -2.82 18.17 16.09
C ASN A 209 -3.56 16.87 15.71
N PRO A 210 -2.83 15.75 15.51
CA PRO A 210 -3.44 14.49 15.10
C PRO A 210 -4.25 13.86 16.24
N ILE A 211 -5.36 13.23 15.89
CA ILE A 211 -6.20 12.44 16.80
C ILE A 211 -6.08 10.95 16.47
N ALA A 212 -5.98 10.12 17.51
CA ALA A 212 -5.96 8.66 17.38
C ALA A 212 -7.35 8.08 17.63
N SER A 213 -7.73 7.04 16.87
CA SER A 213 -8.94 6.26 17.12
C SER A 213 -8.76 5.31 18.31
N VAL A 214 -9.83 4.59 18.67
CA VAL A 214 -9.67 3.37 19.47
C VAL A 214 -8.87 2.32 18.68
N PRO A 215 -8.04 1.50 19.35
CA PRO A 215 -7.34 0.40 18.69
C PRO A 215 -8.32 -0.71 18.30
N GLY A 216 -8.05 -1.35 17.16
CA GLY A 216 -8.69 -2.60 16.73
C GLY A 216 -7.67 -3.74 16.71
N GLU A 217 -8.13 -4.97 16.79
CA GLU A 217 -7.28 -6.17 16.69
C GLU A 217 -7.69 -7.01 15.49
N ILE A 218 -6.68 -7.47 14.74
CA ILE A 218 -6.84 -8.48 13.70
C ILE A 218 -6.48 -9.83 14.31
N VAL A 219 -7.47 -10.72 14.39
CA VAL A 219 -7.29 -12.10 14.82
C VAL A 219 -7.25 -12.98 13.57
N VAL A 220 -6.07 -13.49 13.25
CA VAL A 220 -5.86 -14.36 12.10
C VAL A 220 -6.05 -15.82 12.53
N HIS A 221 -6.88 -16.57 11.81
CA HIS A 221 -7.14 -17.99 12.10
C HIS A 221 -6.20 -18.95 11.34
N ALA A 222 -5.21 -18.40 10.63
CA ALA A 222 -4.15 -19.09 9.91
C ALA A 222 -2.76 -18.71 10.47
N ASP A 223 -1.72 -19.48 10.14
CA ASP A 223 -0.35 -19.31 10.64
C ASP A 223 0.31 -17.94 10.30
N PHE A 224 -0.28 -17.13 9.41
CA PHE A 224 0.19 -15.80 9.02
C PHE A 224 -0.85 -14.99 8.21
N TYR A 225 -0.84 -13.66 8.31
CA TYR A 225 -1.68 -12.73 7.54
C TYR A 225 -1.13 -12.42 6.12
N SER A 226 -1.25 -13.40 5.23
CA SER A 226 -0.82 -13.29 3.82
C SER A 226 -1.76 -12.43 2.96
N TYR A 227 -1.33 -12.12 1.72
CA TYR A 227 -2.18 -11.46 0.72
C TYR A 227 -3.50 -12.20 0.52
N ASP A 228 -3.46 -13.53 0.44
CA ASP A 228 -4.65 -14.36 0.25
C ASP A 228 -5.64 -14.24 1.44
N ALA A 229 -5.12 -14.13 2.67
CA ALA A 229 -5.94 -13.90 3.86
C ALA A 229 -6.60 -12.51 3.87
N LYS A 230 -5.96 -11.50 3.25
CA LYS A 230 -6.45 -10.11 3.19
C LYS A 230 -7.49 -9.87 2.10
N TYR A 231 -7.35 -10.53 0.94
CA TYR A 231 -8.11 -10.16 -0.27
C TYR A 231 -8.94 -11.30 -0.88
N LEU A 232 -8.67 -12.55 -0.51
CA LEU A 232 -9.32 -13.70 -1.16
C LEU A 232 -10.27 -14.48 -0.23
N ASN A 233 -10.10 -14.40 1.10
CA ASN A 233 -10.90 -15.14 2.06
C ASN A 233 -11.34 -14.28 3.27
N GLU A 234 -12.53 -13.70 3.20
CA GLU A 234 -13.14 -12.92 4.29
C GLU A 234 -13.35 -13.72 5.59
N THR A 235 -13.30 -15.05 5.54
CA THR A 235 -13.44 -15.94 6.72
C THR A 235 -12.11 -16.25 7.43
N SER A 236 -10.98 -15.75 6.93
CA SER A 236 -9.65 -16.12 7.44
C SER A 236 -9.12 -15.21 8.57
N SER A 237 -9.78 -14.08 8.81
CA SER A 237 -9.47 -13.16 9.91
C SER A 237 -10.75 -12.56 10.49
N SER A 238 -10.73 -12.26 11.79
CA SER A 238 -11.79 -11.51 12.46
C SER A 238 -11.23 -10.20 13.02
N LEU A 239 -12.07 -9.16 12.99
CA LEU A 239 -11.71 -7.80 13.43
C LEU A 239 -12.47 -7.48 14.72
N ILE A 240 -11.73 -7.17 15.79
CA ILE A 240 -12.29 -6.82 17.10
C ILE A 240 -12.06 -5.33 17.35
N ILE A 241 -13.15 -4.56 17.51
CA ILE A 241 -13.08 -3.11 17.79
C ILE A 241 -14.05 -2.77 18.94
N PRO A 242 -13.57 -2.20 20.07
CA PRO A 242 -12.17 -1.94 20.40
C PRO A 242 -11.41 -3.24 20.73
N ALA A 243 -10.10 -3.25 20.50
CA ALA A 243 -9.22 -4.35 20.91
C ALA A 243 -9.29 -4.60 22.42
N GLU A 244 -9.27 -5.86 22.84
CA GLU A 244 -9.25 -6.26 24.25
C GLU A 244 -7.84 -6.06 24.84
N LEU A 245 -7.55 -4.81 25.20
CA LEU A 245 -6.29 -4.40 25.81
C LEU A 245 -6.55 -3.97 27.26
N SER A 246 -5.70 -4.46 28.17
CA SER A 246 -5.68 -3.94 29.54
C SER A 246 -5.14 -2.50 29.56
N PRO A 247 -5.67 -1.61 30.43
CA PRO A 247 -5.22 -0.21 30.53
C PRO A 247 -3.74 -0.05 30.86
#